data_AF-A0A9X6STR2-F1
#
_entry.id   AF-A0A9X6STR2-F1
#
_cell.length_a   1.000
_cell.length_b   1.000
_cell.length_c   1.000
_cell.angle_alpha   90.00
_cell.angle_beta   90.00
_cell.angle_gamma   90.00
#
_symmetry.space_group_name_H-M   'P 1'
#
loop_
_entity.id
_entity.type
_entity.pdbx_description
1 polymer ?
#
loop_
_entity_poly.entity_id
_entity_poly.type
_entity_poly.pdbx_seq_one_letter_code
_entity_poly.pdbx_strand_id
1 'polypeptide(L)'
;VDAGSLELKLNPNEIMDEFNFLNFVPKGSKLMEVDKLSILKEERGEGILDEILTTIVIAAEEHQVDYCIALIEPVFYRALRAFYKLPVQKAGKMFFYKGDDVVPMIIDAKKMIVIKEQFEWFKGQDLFVA
;
A
#
# COMPACT_ATOMS: atom_id res chain seq x y z
N VAL A 1 26.86 5.58 -12.81
CA VAL A 1 26.41 4.17 -12.71
C VAL A 1 25.02 4.16 -13.27
N ASP A 2 24.83 3.51 -14.42
CA ASP A 2 23.55 3.50 -15.15
C ASP A 2 22.42 3.04 -14.25
N ALA A 3 21.36 3.85 -14.19
CA ALA A 3 20.08 3.44 -13.63
C ALA A 3 19.47 2.42 -14.58
N GLY A 4 19.86 1.16 -14.42
CA GLY A 4 19.29 0.04 -15.17
C GLY A 4 17.78 0.06 -15.01
N SER A 5 17.08 0.41 -16.09
CA SER A 5 15.65 0.17 -16.25
C SER A 5 15.42 -1.32 -16.07
N LEU A 6 14.86 -1.71 -14.91
CA LEU A 6 14.31 -3.04 -14.73
C LEU A 6 13.11 -3.17 -15.67
N GLU A 7 13.33 -3.79 -16.82
CA GLU A 7 12.24 -4.23 -17.68
C GLU A 7 11.34 -5.16 -16.86
N LEU A 8 10.06 -4.78 -16.77
CA LEU A 8 8.99 -5.66 -16.29
C LEU A 8 8.99 -6.91 -17.19
N LYS A 9 9.55 -8.02 -16.69
CA LYS A 9 9.52 -9.33 -17.37
C LYS A 9 8.14 -10.01 -17.40
N LEU A 10 7.11 -9.33 -16.90
CA LEU A 10 5.73 -9.75 -17.03
C LEU A 10 5.07 -8.93 -18.13
N ASN A 11 4.36 -9.61 -19.01
CA ASN A 11 3.53 -8.95 -20.01
C ASN A 11 2.53 -8.05 -19.27
N PRO A 12 2.50 -6.72 -19.49
CA PRO A 12 1.57 -5.83 -18.80
C PRO A 12 0.11 -6.29 -18.90
N ASN A 13 -0.23 -7.00 -19.98
CA ASN A 13 -1.56 -7.57 -20.18
C ASN A 13 -1.88 -8.73 -19.22
N GLU A 14 -0.91 -9.57 -18.85
CA GLU A 14 -1.11 -10.67 -17.89
C GLU A 14 -1.33 -10.14 -16.46
N ILE A 15 -0.60 -9.09 -16.09
CA ILE A 15 -0.85 -8.39 -14.82
C ILE A 15 -2.24 -7.77 -14.84
N MET A 16 -2.65 -7.11 -15.93
CA MET A 16 -3.98 -6.47 -16.02
C MET A 16 -5.14 -7.47 -15.96
N ASP A 17 -5.01 -8.68 -16.54
CA ASP A 17 -6.05 -9.71 -16.45
C ASP A 17 -6.23 -10.24 -15.01
N GLU A 18 -5.16 -10.22 -14.22
CA GLU A 18 -5.18 -10.61 -12.81
C GLU A 18 -5.47 -9.44 -11.85
N PHE A 19 -5.25 -8.19 -12.28
CA PHE A 19 -5.52 -6.93 -11.56
C PHE A 19 -6.73 -6.20 -12.13
N ASN A 20 -7.89 -6.44 -11.53
CA ASN A 20 -9.13 -5.77 -11.95
C ASN A 20 -9.32 -4.41 -11.23
N PHE A 21 -8.29 -3.57 -11.20
CA PHE A 21 -8.32 -2.29 -10.47
C PHE A 21 -9.43 -1.35 -10.94
N LEU A 22 -9.78 -1.41 -12.24
CA LEU A 22 -10.83 -0.60 -12.86
C LEU A 22 -12.23 -0.85 -12.27
N ASN A 23 -12.47 -2.02 -11.67
CA ASN A 23 -13.75 -2.31 -11.03
C ASN A 23 -13.93 -1.62 -9.68
N PHE A 24 -12.83 -1.17 -9.08
CA PHE A 24 -12.81 -0.62 -7.71
C PHE A 24 -12.49 0.87 -7.69
N VAL A 25 -11.74 1.36 -8.68
CA VAL A 25 -11.28 2.73 -8.77
C VAL A 25 -12.05 3.48 -9.85
N PRO A 26 -12.81 4.53 -9.50
CA PRO A 26 -13.45 5.40 -10.47
C PRO A 26 -12.45 5.99 -11.47
N LYS A 27 -12.89 6.14 -12.72
CA LYS A 27 -12.08 6.80 -13.74
C LYS A 27 -11.76 8.24 -13.32
N GLY A 28 -10.50 8.62 -13.48
CA GLY A 28 -10.02 9.96 -13.11
C GLY A 28 -9.60 10.10 -11.65
N SER A 29 -9.66 9.02 -10.86
CA SER A 29 -9.10 9.03 -9.51
C SER A 29 -7.58 9.20 -9.50
N LYS A 30 -7.07 9.93 -8.52
CA LYS A 30 -5.64 10.10 -8.27
C LYS A 30 -5.09 8.91 -7.49
N LEU A 31 -4.07 8.27 -8.03
CA LEU A 31 -3.51 7.03 -7.48
C LEU A 31 -2.09 7.24 -6.95
N MET A 32 -1.74 6.49 -5.91
CA MET A 32 -0.39 6.33 -5.42
C MET A 32 -0.04 4.84 -5.34
N GLU A 33 1.12 4.46 -5.85
CA GLU A 33 1.65 3.10 -5.66
C GLU A 33 2.50 3.05 -4.39
N VAL A 34 2.24 2.06 -3.53
CA VAL A 34 3.11 1.73 -2.39
C VAL A 34 3.91 0.49 -2.79
N ASP A 35 5.18 0.70 -3.13
CA ASP A 35 6.14 -0.34 -3.51
C ASP A 35 7.40 -0.27 -2.62
N LYS A 36 8.13 -1.38 -2.54
CA LYS A 36 9.43 -1.50 -1.85
C LYS A 36 9.43 -1.11 -0.36
N LEU A 37 8.33 -1.39 0.34
CA LEU A 37 8.34 -1.29 1.80
C LEU A 37 9.33 -2.31 2.37
N SER A 38 10.36 -1.82 3.05
CA SER A 38 11.39 -2.66 3.66
C SER A 38 11.86 -2.05 4.97
N ILE A 39 11.98 -2.89 6.01
CA ILE A 39 12.49 -2.50 7.32
C ILE A 39 13.80 -3.24 7.56
N LEU A 40 14.87 -2.47 7.82
CA LEU A 40 16.18 -3.00 8.21
C LEU A 40 16.02 -3.90 9.44
N LYS A 41 16.79 -4.98 9.51
CA LYS A 41 16.57 -6.03 10.53
C LYS A 41 16.71 -5.48 11.95
N GLU A 42 17.61 -4.52 12.13
CA GLU A 42 17.95 -3.86 13.39
C GLU A 42 16.87 -2.87 13.83
N GLU A 43 16.11 -2.34 12.87
CA GLU A 43 15.03 -1.37 13.08
C GLU A 43 13.65 -2.05 13.20
N ARG A 44 13.62 -3.40 13.18
CA ARG A 44 12.39 -4.15 13.40
C ARG A 44 12.07 -4.13 14.89
N GLY A 45 10.92 -3.55 15.23
CA GLY A 45 10.44 -3.46 16.60
C GLY A 45 9.01 -2.97 16.64
N GLU A 46 8.51 -2.72 17.85
CA GLU A 46 7.18 -2.15 18.03
C GLU A 46 7.12 -0.73 17.46
N GLY A 47 6.04 -0.43 16.73
CA GLY A 47 5.71 0.94 16.29
C GLY A 47 6.29 1.39 14.94
N ILE A 48 7.30 0.75 14.37
CA ILE A 48 7.85 1.17 13.06
C ILE A 48 6.83 1.03 11.93
N LEU A 49 6.01 -0.02 11.97
CA LEU A 49 4.94 -0.19 10.98
C LEU A 49 3.85 0.87 11.15
N ASP A 50 3.55 1.27 12.38
CA ASP A 50 2.58 2.33 12.70
C ASP A 50 3.05 3.68 12.14
N GLU A 51 4.36 3.94 12.20
CA GLU A 51 5.00 5.13 11.61
C GLU A 51 4.96 5.11 10.08
N ILE A 52 5.24 3.96 9.47
CA ILE A 52 5.12 3.81 8.02
C ILE A 52 3.67 4.03 7.57
N LEU A 53 2.70 3.44 8.26
CA LEU A 53 1.28 3.62 7.95
C LEU A 53 0.83 5.07 8.15
N THR A 54 1.27 5.71 9.23
CA THR A 54 1.01 7.14 9.48
C THR A 54 1.59 8.00 8.36
N THR A 55 2.82 7.71 7.91
CA THR A 55 3.47 8.39 6.79
C THR A 55 2.68 8.23 5.49
N ILE A 56 2.19 7.02 5.20
CA ILE A 56 1.35 6.76 4.02
C ILE A 56 0.06 7.58 4.08
N VAL A 57 -0.58 7.70 5.24
CA VAL A 57 -1.81 8.51 5.42
C VAL A 57 -1.52 9.99 5.17
N ILE A 58 -0.45 10.53 5.76
CA ILE A 58 -0.07 11.93 5.61
C ILE A 58 0.27 12.24 4.15
N ALA A 59 1.10 11.41 3.50
CA ALA A 59 1.45 11.59 2.10
C ALA A 59 0.22 11.51 1.18
N ALA A 60 -0.71 10.59 1.45
CA ALA A 60 -1.96 10.49 0.70
C ALA A 60 -2.83 11.75 0.87
N GLU A 61 -2.88 12.33 2.07
CA GLU A 61 -3.63 13.56 2.35
C GLU A 61 -3.01 14.78 1.66
N GLU A 62 -1.70 15.00 1.84
CA GLU A 62 -0.97 16.13 1.25
C GLU A 62 -1.05 16.13 -0.28
N HIS A 63 -1.01 14.94 -0.88
CA HIS A 63 -1.11 14.78 -2.33
C HIS A 63 -2.53 14.57 -2.83
N GLN A 64 -3.56 14.63 -1.99
CA GLN A 64 -4.96 14.44 -2.40
C GLN A 64 -5.19 13.13 -3.17
N VAL A 65 -4.56 12.05 -2.69
CA VAL A 65 -4.66 10.71 -3.29
C VAL A 65 -6.02 10.10 -2.97
N ASP A 66 -6.67 9.54 -3.98
CA ASP A 66 -7.97 8.88 -3.82
C ASP A 66 -7.82 7.43 -3.36
N TYR A 67 -6.85 6.71 -3.93
CA TYR A 67 -6.57 5.32 -3.61
C TYR A 67 -5.07 5.03 -3.67
N CYS A 68 -4.62 4.14 -2.78
CA CYS A 68 -3.30 3.54 -2.90
C CYS A 68 -3.40 2.15 -3.50
N ILE A 69 -2.43 1.74 -4.30
CA ILE A 69 -2.33 0.39 -4.85
C ILE A 69 -1.01 -0.25 -4.41
N ALA A 70 -1.02 -1.57 -4.19
CA ALA A 70 0.19 -2.30 -3.81
C ALA A 70 0.11 -3.78 -4.21
N LEU A 71 1.29 -4.38 -4.39
CA LEU A 71 1.52 -5.82 -4.40
C LEU A 71 2.12 -6.20 -3.05
N ILE A 72 1.42 -7.02 -2.27
CA ILE A 72 1.89 -7.37 -0.92
C ILE A 72 1.76 -8.85 -0.62
N GLU A 73 2.60 -9.34 0.27
CA GLU A 73 2.55 -10.73 0.75
C GLU A 73 1.17 -11.03 1.38
N PRO A 74 0.58 -12.22 1.16
CA PRO A 74 -0.72 -12.60 1.72
C PRO A 74 -0.85 -12.45 3.24
N VAL A 75 0.22 -12.74 3.99
CA VAL A 75 0.23 -12.59 5.46
C VAL A 75 0.10 -11.13 5.83
N PHE A 76 0.87 -10.26 5.17
CA PHE A 76 0.85 -8.83 5.42
C PHE A 76 -0.51 -8.21 5.05
N TYR A 77 -1.13 -8.63 3.93
CA TYR A 77 -2.50 -8.23 3.58
C TYR A 77 -3.50 -8.52 4.71
N ARG A 78 -3.44 -9.72 5.29
CA ARG A 78 -4.32 -10.10 6.39
C ARG A 78 -4.07 -9.23 7.62
N ALA A 79 -2.81 -8.90 7.91
CA ALA A 79 -2.47 -8.04 9.04
C ALA A 79 -3.03 -6.63 8.87
N LEU A 80 -2.82 -6.02 7.69
CA LEU A 80 -3.34 -4.69 7.37
C LEU A 80 -4.87 -4.62 7.51
N ARG A 81 -5.58 -5.67 7.07
CA ARG A 81 -7.04 -5.73 7.14
C ARG A 81 -7.56 -6.02 8.55
N ALA A 82 -7.00 -7.00 9.26
CA ALA A 82 -7.58 -7.53 10.48
C ALA A 82 -7.08 -6.81 11.75
N PHE A 83 -5.78 -6.52 11.82
CA PHE A 83 -5.16 -5.88 12.99
C PHE A 83 -5.18 -4.37 12.86
N TYR A 84 -4.69 -3.86 11.72
CA TYR A 84 -4.62 -2.42 11.46
C TYR A 84 -5.95 -1.81 11.00
N LYS A 85 -6.95 -2.65 10.68
CA LYS A 85 -8.30 -2.24 10.27
C LYS A 85 -8.30 -1.25 9.09
N LEU A 86 -7.26 -1.29 8.25
CA LEU A 86 -7.17 -0.42 7.07
C LEU A 86 -8.31 -0.74 6.09
N PRO A 87 -8.86 0.26 5.40
CA PRO A 87 -9.92 0.08 4.41
C PRO A 87 -9.35 -0.50 3.10
N VAL A 88 -8.86 -1.72 3.17
CA VAL A 88 -8.20 -2.43 2.06
C VAL A 88 -9.16 -3.39 1.37
N GLN A 89 -8.94 -3.59 0.08
CA GLN A 89 -9.65 -4.56 -0.75
C GLN A 89 -8.66 -5.35 -1.61
N LYS A 90 -8.95 -6.63 -1.79
CA LYS A 90 -8.20 -7.48 -2.72
C LYS A 90 -8.66 -7.17 -4.14
N ALA A 91 -7.75 -6.73 -4.99
CA ALA A 91 -8.05 -6.25 -6.36
C ALA A 91 -7.91 -7.34 -7.44
N GLY A 92 -7.71 -8.60 -7.05
CA GLY A 92 -7.44 -9.68 -7.99
C GLY A 92 -7.12 -11.01 -7.30
N LYS A 93 -6.59 -11.97 -8.04
CA LYS A 93 -6.14 -13.26 -7.46
C LYS A 93 -4.73 -13.13 -6.90
N MET A 94 -4.35 -14.09 -6.04
CA MET A 94 -2.96 -14.20 -5.59
C MET A 94 -2.17 -14.85 -6.72
N PHE A 95 -0.95 -14.38 -6.97
CA PHE A 95 -0.08 -14.90 -8.01
C PHE A 95 1.38 -14.77 -7.62
N PHE A 96 2.25 -15.52 -8.28
CA PHE A 96 3.67 -15.53 -8.00
C PHE A 96 4.37 -14.38 -8.74
N TYR A 97 5.09 -13.53 -8.01
CA TYR A 97 5.82 -12.39 -8.54
C TYR A 97 7.15 -12.20 -7.83
N LYS A 98 8.23 -12.09 -8.62
CA LYS A 98 9.60 -11.77 -8.12
C LYS A 98 10.07 -12.64 -6.94
N GLY A 99 9.71 -13.93 -6.96
CA GLY A 99 10.23 -14.89 -5.99
C GLY A 99 9.29 -15.20 -4.82
N ASP A 100 8.10 -14.58 -4.78
CA ASP A 100 7.12 -14.84 -3.72
C ASP A 100 5.68 -14.73 -4.23
N ASP A 101 4.71 -15.24 -3.46
CA ASP A 101 3.28 -15.04 -3.70
C ASP A 101 2.86 -13.64 -3.26
N VAL A 102 2.15 -12.93 -4.13
CA VAL A 102 1.65 -11.58 -3.87
C VAL A 102 0.15 -11.47 -4.06
N VAL A 103 -0.43 -10.51 -3.36
CA VAL A 103 -1.84 -10.14 -3.44
C VAL A 103 -1.97 -8.72 -3.99
N PRO A 104 -2.76 -8.53 -5.06
CA PRO A 104 -3.25 -7.22 -5.48
C PRO A 104 -4.05 -6.56 -4.38
N MET A 105 -3.66 -5.37 -3.96
CA MET A 105 -4.39 -4.62 -2.95
C MET A 105 -4.67 -3.19 -3.41
N ILE A 106 -5.89 -2.73 -3.08
CA ILE A 106 -6.29 -1.32 -3.12
C ILE A 106 -6.58 -0.87 -1.70
N ILE A 107 -6.13 0.32 -1.33
CA ILE A 107 -6.46 1.02 -0.10
C ILE A 107 -7.33 2.22 -0.48
N ASP A 108 -8.51 2.34 0.13
CA ASP A 108 -9.35 3.55 0.00
C ASP A 108 -8.74 4.68 0.83
N ALA A 109 -7.90 5.49 0.18
CA ALA A 109 -7.15 6.54 0.84
C ALA A 109 -8.07 7.66 1.35
N LYS A 110 -9.12 8.01 0.58
CA LYS A 110 -10.15 8.96 1.03
C LYS A 110 -10.80 8.52 2.33
N LYS A 111 -11.25 7.26 2.41
CA LYS A 111 -11.83 6.72 3.63
C LYS A 111 -10.81 6.70 4.77
N MET A 112 -9.58 6.27 4.49
CA MET A 112 -8.49 6.21 5.46
C MET A 112 -8.22 7.58 6.07
N ILE A 113 -8.14 8.64 5.27
CA ILE A 113 -7.93 10.03 5.72
C ILE A 113 -9.10 10.50 6.60
N VAL A 114 -10.35 10.22 6.21
CA VAL A 114 -11.54 10.64 6.97
C VAL A 114 -11.59 9.99 8.36
N ILE A 115 -11.14 8.73 8.49
CA ILE A 115 -11.19 7.97 9.74
C ILE A 115 -9.84 7.87 10.44
N LYS A 116 -8.81 8.60 10.01
CA LYS A 116 -7.42 8.42 10.46
C LYS A 116 -7.25 8.51 11.98
N GLU A 117 -7.96 9.44 12.62
CA GLU A 117 -7.95 9.65 14.08
C GLU A 117 -8.61 8.51 14.88
N GLN A 118 -9.26 7.56 14.22
CA GLN A 118 -9.88 6.38 14.86
C GLN A 118 -8.92 5.18 14.90
N PHE A 119 -7.79 5.26 14.20
CA PHE A 119 -6.81 4.18 14.20
C PHE A 119 -5.89 4.31 15.43
N GLU A 120 -5.80 3.25 16.22
CA GLU A 120 -4.93 3.18 17.39
C GLU A 120 -3.44 3.37 17.04
N TRP A 121 -3.05 3.07 15.80
CA TRP A 121 -1.69 3.19 15.29
C TRP A 121 -1.38 4.56 14.67
N PHE A 122 -2.36 5.44 14.46
CA PHE A 122 -2.13 6.72 13.82
C PHE A 122 -1.52 7.71 14.81
N LYS A 123 -0.31 8.21 14.50
CA LYS A 123 0.47 9.07 15.41
C LYS A 123 0.39 10.57 15.08
N GLY A 124 -0.40 10.98 14.07
CA GLY A 124 -0.54 12.38 13.68
C GLY A 124 0.72 12.98 13.02
N GLN A 125 0.74 14.31 12.84
CA GLN A 125 1.88 15.05 12.24
C GLN A 125 3.08 15.22 13.18
N ASP A 126 2.96 14.81 14.44
CA ASP A 126 4.01 14.93 15.46
C ASP A 126 5.26 14.09 15.11
N LEU A 127 5.15 13.18 14.13
CA LEU A 127 6.27 12.41 13.58
C LEU A 127 7.38 13.26 12.95
N PHE A 128 7.09 14.48 12.51
CA PHE A 128 8.07 15.35 11.83
C PHE A 128 8.61 16.47 12.74
N VAL A 129 8.29 16.42 14.04
CA VAL A 129 8.73 17.39 15.05
C VAL A 129 9.70 16.71 16.02
N ALA A 130 10.85 16.25 15.51
CA ALA A 130 11.96 15.74 16.31
C ALA A 130 13.30 16.22 15.73
#